data_AF-A0A7J0CWY5-F1
#
_entry.id   AF-A0A7J0CWY5-F1
#
_cell.length_a   1.000
_cell.length_b   1.000
_cell.length_c   1.000
_cell.angle_alpha   90.00
_cell.angle_beta   90.00
_cell.angle_gamma   90.00
#
_symmetry.space_group_name_H-M   'P 1'
#
loop_
_entity.id
_entity.type
_entity.pdbx_description
1 polymer ?
#
loop_
_entity_poly.entity_id
_entity_poly.type
_entity_poly.pdbx_seq_one_letter_code
_entity_poly.pdbx_strand_id
1 'polypeptide(L)'
;MATYTGESADPAAEAVAAAGERRIVAVVRDEHRHAWMGEALDALLTARPDTIVVEMGVPESTPRGALHIATHGASRVCGQAAAEAVTDISGPSGG
;
A
#
# COMPACT_ATOMS: atom_id res chain seq x y z
N MET A 1 9.16 0.99 8.47
CA MET A 1 7.72 1.24 8.25
C MET A 1 7.46 2.69 8.59
N ALA A 2 6.85 3.44 7.69
CA ALA A 2 6.43 4.83 7.91
C ALA A 2 4.90 4.89 7.90
N THR A 3 4.33 5.89 8.58
CA THR A 3 2.88 6.10 8.65
C THR A 3 2.61 7.53 8.23
N TYR A 4 1.67 7.71 7.32
CA TYR A 4 1.24 8.99 6.79
C TYR A 4 -0.24 9.21 7.12
N THR A 5 -0.62 10.46 7.36
CA THR A 5 -2.00 10.85 7.68
C THR A 5 -2.45 11.95 6.72
N GLY A 6 -3.72 12.38 6.81
CA GLY A 6 -4.21 13.52 6.03
C GLY A 6 -3.56 14.86 6.39
N GLU A 7 -2.69 14.90 7.41
CA GLU A 7 -1.89 16.08 7.79
C GLU A 7 -0.49 16.06 7.17
N SER A 8 -0.07 14.93 6.58
CA SER A 8 1.18 14.83 5.84
C SER A 8 1.13 15.77 4.63
N ALA A 9 2.17 16.57 4.44
CA ALA A 9 2.21 17.59 3.39
C ALA A 9 2.28 16.98 1.99
N ASP A 10 3.12 15.95 1.80
CA ASP A 10 3.18 15.16 0.58
C ASP A 10 3.53 13.69 0.92
N PRO A 11 2.53 12.88 1.31
CA PRO A 11 2.77 11.50 1.74
C PRO A 11 3.35 10.63 0.63
N ALA A 12 3.08 10.94 -0.64
CA ALA A 12 3.60 10.18 -1.77
C ALA A 12 5.10 10.46 -1.97
N ALA A 13 5.51 11.74 -2.02
CA ALA A 13 6.92 12.09 -2.17
C ALA A 13 7.76 11.61 -0.98
N GLU A 14 7.24 11.76 0.25
CA GLU A 14 7.90 11.25 1.45
C GLU A 14 8.06 9.72 1.42
N ALA A 15 7.04 8.98 0.98
CA ALA A 15 7.11 7.53 0.84
C ALA A 15 8.14 7.08 -0.21
N VAL A 16 8.19 7.75 -1.36
CA VAL A 16 9.18 7.46 -2.41
C VAL A 16 10.60 7.75 -1.92
N ALA A 17 10.82 8.91 -1.30
CA ALA A 17 12.12 9.26 -0.74
C ALA A 17 12.58 8.28 0.35
N ALA A 18 11.67 7.90 1.25
CA ALA A 18 11.96 6.95 2.31
C ALA A 18 12.27 5.55 1.74
N ALA A 19 11.59 5.13 0.67
CA ALA A 19 11.79 3.82 0.04
C ALA A 19 13.14 3.70 -0.68
N GLY A 20 13.58 4.76 -1.35
CA GLY A 20 14.72 4.70 -2.26
C GLY A 20 14.46 3.67 -3.37
N GLU A 21 15.42 2.79 -3.63
CA GLU A 21 15.33 1.76 -4.69
C GLU A 21 14.44 0.56 -4.31
N ARG A 22 14.03 0.44 -3.04
CA ARG A 22 13.23 -0.69 -2.58
C ARG A 22 11.82 -0.63 -3.16
N ARG A 23 11.21 -1.79 -3.40
CA ARG A 23 9.79 -1.90 -3.74
C ARG A 23 8.93 -1.35 -2.60
N ILE A 24 7.86 -0.65 -2.97
CA ILE A 24 6.89 -0.10 -2.01
C ILE A 24 5.71 -1.05 -1.87
N VAL A 25 5.33 -1.31 -0.62
CA VAL A 25 4.06 -1.96 -0.25
C VAL A 25 3.22 -0.91 0.48
N ALA A 26 2.20 -0.39 -0.19
CA ALA A 26 1.31 0.63 0.34
C ALA A 26 0.12 -0.05 1.02
N VAL A 27 0.03 0.09 2.35
CA VAL A 27 -1.10 -0.42 3.13
C VAL A 27 -2.06 0.73 3.39
N VAL A 28 -3.28 0.64 2.86
CA VAL A 28 -4.34 1.63 3.06
C VAL A 28 -5.49 1.01 3.85
N ARG A 29 -6.18 1.83 4.64
CA ARG A 29 -7.33 1.38 5.43
C ARG A 29 -8.54 2.24 5.16
N ASP A 30 -9.64 1.60 4.74
CA ASP A 30 -10.91 2.25 4.42
C ASP A 30 -10.74 3.46 3.47
N GLU A 31 -9.93 3.28 2.41
CA GLU A 31 -9.53 4.35 1.48
C GLU A 31 -10.72 5.08 0.84
N HIS A 32 -11.76 4.34 0.49
CA HIS A 32 -13.04 4.89 0.01
C HIS A 32 -13.65 5.98 0.91
N ARG A 33 -13.30 6.05 2.21
CA ARG A 33 -13.80 7.06 3.17
C ARG A 33 -12.93 8.32 3.21
N HIS A 34 -11.76 8.30 2.60
CA HIS A 34 -10.72 9.29 2.80
C HIS A 34 -10.09 9.68 1.46
N ALA A 35 -10.64 10.71 0.81
CA ALA A 35 -10.17 11.20 -0.50
C ALA A 35 -8.65 11.46 -0.54
N TRP A 36 -8.06 11.95 0.55
CA TRP A 36 -6.61 12.18 0.66
C TRP A 36 -5.79 10.91 0.47
N MET A 37 -6.29 9.74 0.91
CA MET A 37 -5.59 8.46 0.70
C MET A 37 -5.61 8.07 -0.77
N GLY A 38 -6.73 8.34 -1.46
CA GLY A 38 -6.84 8.08 -2.89
C GLY A 38 -5.89 8.94 -3.71
N GLU A 39 -5.83 10.24 -3.42
CA GLU A 39 -4.90 11.18 -4.06
C GLU A 39 -3.42 10.80 -3.80
N ALA A 40 -3.09 10.48 -2.54
CA ALA A 40 -1.76 10.03 -2.17
C ALA A 40 -1.36 8.73 -2.89
N LEU A 41 -2.31 7.80 -3.02
CA LEU A 41 -2.06 6.52 -3.68
C LEU A 41 -1.88 6.71 -5.19
N ASP A 42 -2.66 7.57 -5.85
CA ASP A 42 -2.49 7.88 -7.27
C ASP A 42 -1.16 8.56 -7.56
N ALA A 43 -0.75 9.52 -6.73
CA ALA A 43 0.56 10.15 -6.82
C ALA A 43 1.70 9.14 -6.62
N LEU A 44 1.57 8.26 -5.62
CA LEU A 44 2.54 7.19 -5.35
C LEU A 44 2.66 6.21 -6.52
N LEU A 45 1.54 5.76 -7.08
CA LEU A 45 1.50 4.84 -8.21
C LEU A 45 2.06 5.47 -9.49
N THR A 46 1.89 6.77 -9.67
CA THR A 46 2.51 7.52 -10.78
C THR A 46 4.03 7.54 -10.66
N ALA A 47 4.56 7.77 -9.46
CA ALA A 47 6.00 7.80 -9.21
C ALA A 47 6.64 6.39 -9.19
N ARG A 48 5.89 5.40 -8.70
CA ARG A 48 6.33 4.01 -8.50
C ARG A 48 5.26 3.02 -8.95
N PRO A 49 5.16 2.75 -10.26
CA PRO A 49 4.16 1.84 -10.82
C PRO A 49 4.28 0.40 -10.32
N ASP A 50 5.45 0.00 -9.79
CA ASP A 50 5.75 -1.31 -9.22
C ASP A 50 5.18 -1.52 -7.80
N THR A 51 4.47 -0.53 -7.25
CA THR A 51 3.93 -0.56 -5.89
C THR A 51 2.83 -1.62 -5.76
N ILE A 52 2.92 -2.39 -4.66
CA ILE A 52 1.87 -3.33 -4.23
C ILE A 52 0.94 -2.60 -3.28
N VAL A 53 -0.36 -2.68 -3.52
CA VAL A 53 -1.40 -2.06 -2.68
C VAL A 53 -2.08 -3.14 -1.84
N VAL A 54 -2.12 -2.92 -0.53
CA VAL A 54 -2.87 -3.74 0.42
C VAL A 54 -4.00 -2.89 0.99
N GLU A 55 -5.23 -3.20 0.60
CA GLU A 55 -6.44 -2.57 1.14
C GLU A 55 -6.94 -3.36 2.34
N MET A 56 -6.98 -2.70 3.49
CA MET A 56 -7.50 -3.24 4.74
C MET A 56 -8.84 -2.59 5.11
N GLY A 57 -9.76 -3.36 5.66
CA GLY A 57 -11.11 -2.90 6.00
C GLY A 57 -12.14 -3.35 4.98
N VAL A 58 -13.11 -2.49 4.66
CA VAL A 58 -14.14 -2.81 3.65
C VAL A 58 -13.62 -2.42 2.26
N PRO A 59 -13.42 -3.38 1.34
CA PRO A 59 -12.91 -3.10 0.01
C PRO A 59 -14.04 -2.58 -0.88
N GLU A 60 -14.20 -1.25 -0.94
CA GLU A 60 -15.10 -0.56 -1.87
C GLU A 60 -14.35 0.23 -2.94
N SER A 61 -13.02 0.28 -2.83
CA SER A 61 -12.16 1.05 -3.70
C SER A 61 -11.89 0.28 -5.00
N THR A 62 -11.65 0.99 -6.10
CA THR A 62 -11.25 0.33 -7.36
C THR A 62 -9.83 -0.24 -7.22
N PRO A 63 -9.60 -1.52 -7.56
CA PRO A 63 -8.26 -2.12 -7.47
C PRO A 63 -7.23 -1.36 -8.32
N ARG A 64 -6.05 -1.09 -7.75
CA ARG A 64 -4.96 -0.34 -8.39
C ARG A 64 -3.58 -0.80 -7.90
N GLY A 65 -2.55 -0.43 -8.66
CA GLY A 65 -1.16 -0.84 -8.44
C GLY A 65 -0.77 -2.09 -9.23
N ALA A 66 0.50 -2.51 -9.12
CA ALA A 66 1.01 -3.70 -9.79
C ALA A 66 0.37 -4.99 -9.26
N LEU A 67 0.03 -4.98 -7.96
CA LEU A 67 -0.77 -6.00 -7.30
C LEU A 67 -1.67 -5.33 -6.27
N HIS A 68 -2.92 -5.77 -6.18
CA HIS A 68 -3.89 -5.31 -5.20
C HIS A 68 -4.38 -6.47 -4.33
N ILE A 69 -4.22 -6.36 -3.02
CA ILE A 69 -4.65 -7.35 -2.02
C ILE A 69 -5.72 -6.71 -1.14
N ALA A 70 -6.96 -7.19 -1.24
CA ALA A 70 -8.05 -6.79 -0.37
C ALA A 70 -8.20 -7.77 0.80
N THR A 71 -7.96 -7.33 2.03
CA THR A 71 -7.96 -8.24 3.21
C THR A 71 -9.34 -8.47 3.82
N HIS A 72 -10.38 -7.79 3.33
CA HIS A 72 -11.78 -7.89 3.79
C HIS A 72 -11.98 -7.72 5.32
N GLY A 73 -11.02 -7.07 5.97
CA GLY A 73 -11.01 -6.85 7.41
C GLY A 73 -9.71 -6.20 7.86
N ALA A 74 -9.76 -5.40 8.92
CA ALA A 74 -8.60 -4.66 9.45
C ALA A 74 -7.95 -5.33 10.68
N SER A 75 -8.17 -6.64 10.86
CA SER A 75 -7.64 -7.37 12.00
C SER A 75 -6.13 -7.62 11.87
N ARG A 76 -5.46 -7.92 12.99
CA ARG A 76 -4.04 -8.27 12.98
C ARG A 76 -3.74 -9.49 12.10
N VAL A 77 -4.63 -10.49 12.10
CA VAL A 77 -4.46 -11.71 11.29
C VAL A 77 -4.62 -11.42 9.80
N CYS A 78 -5.48 -10.47 9.42
CA CYS A 78 -5.62 -10.00 8.04
C CYS A 78 -4.32 -9.36 7.54
N GLY A 79 -3.68 -8.52 8.36
CA GLY A 79 -2.40 -7.90 8.02
C GLY A 79 -1.26 -8.93 7.90
N GLN A 80 -1.26 -9.94 8.76
CA GLN A 80 -0.29 -11.04 8.69
C GLN A 80 -0.45 -11.85 7.39
N ALA A 81 -1.67 -12.26 7.05
CA ALA A 81 -1.94 -13.00 5.81
C ALA A 81 -1.56 -12.19 4.55
N ALA A 82 -1.79 -10.87 4.57
CA ALA A 82 -1.35 -10.00 3.47
C ALA A 82 0.18 -9.94 3.37
N ALA A 83 0.89 -9.85 4.51
CA ALA A 83 2.35 -9.86 4.52
C ALA A 83 2.91 -11.19 3.98
N GLU A 84 2.35 -12.32 4.40
CA GLU A 84 2.71 -13.66 3.91
C GLU A 84 2.50 -13.75 2.39
N ALA A 85 1.35 -13.31 1.89
CA ALA A 85 1.07 -13.26 0.46
C ALA A 85 2.09 -12.42 -0.32
N VAL A 86 2.48 -11.25 0.19
CA VAL A 86 3.50 -10.39 -0.45
C VAL A 86 4.89 -11.03 -0.46
N THR A 87 5.26 -11.74 0.60
CA THR A 87 6.55 -12.45 0.65
C THR A 87 6.57 -13.67 -0.26
N ASP A 88 5.46 -14.39 -0.37
CA ASP A 88 5.36 -15.60 -1.18
C ASP A 88 5.46 -15.28 -2.69
N ILE A 89 4.78 -14.22 -3.14
CA ILE A 89 4.87 -13.74 -4.54
C ILE A 89 6.21 -13.11 -4.90
N SER A 90 6.96 -12.62 -3.91
CA SER A 90 8.27 -12.02 -4.15
C SER A 90 9.37 -13.07 -4.31
N GLY A 91 9.07 -14.33 -3.97
CA GLY A 91 10.03 -15.44 -3.90
C GLY A 91 11.14 -15.20 -2.87
N PRO A 92 11.90 -16.23 -2.46
CA PRO A 92 13.19 -15.97 -1.83
C PRO A 92 14.05 -15.24 -2.86
N SER A 93 14.41 -13.99 -2.57
CA SER A 93 15.48 -13.28 -3.28
C SER A 93 16.72 -14.18 -3.23
N GLY A 94 16.99 -14.93 -4.30
CA GLY A 94 18.11 -15.86 -4.34
C GLY A 94 19.45 -15.12 -4.36
N GLY A 95 20.40 -15.57 -3.55
CA GLY A 95 21.83 -15.24 -3.63
C GLY A 95 22.35 -14.39 -2.48
#